data_AF-M5RF12-F1
#
_entry.id   AF-M5RF12-F1
#
_cell.length_a   1.000
_cell.length_b   1.000
_cell.length_c   1.000
_cell.angle_alpha   90.00
_cell.angle_beta   90.00
_cell.angle_gamma   90.00
#
_symmetry.space_group_name_H-M   'P 1'
#
loop_
_entity.id
_entity.type
_entity.pdbx_description
1 polymer ?
#
loop_
_entity_poly.entity_id
_entity_poly.type
_entity_poly.pdbx_seq_one_letter_code
_entity_poly.pdbx_strand_id
1 'polypeptide(L)'
;MWDDPFTHVYGDQLQEIASKVPDLLAASDVTTILKEKLGDDGRIMYLVVPVPGAVHTDRSGLESHVRKRHAVELALANQGFNLSFPNRMTYRPSKLTYHFSTRAAEIKSPSEVDQEPPPSERIEDPDAAVDRTGDPPVEPPMDRQSTAVTIDPFLPTKLYKHRNTDDYILITWIQETHLGKQPLSTLYDILQPIVVDTSDKKNAAFALLGPTFSGSLRDLVRDGKQLDLTQQSDRTVASFFDDWGLGAVVCNTSCTASDRSLGLSAGQTDLKIGSHRFVKLIHTIGSDERLLTALQRELTLRGVWPSDGSTNKLVIFAEQSSLSYVEEMQKSLFETSNQQPVVIPYLKDIADSGSQSSGGDSRGDHSTVKDYLNRSMQELGKMASSRLINPSRVRAVGILGSSWEDKNLILEKARPIFPVATFFTTELDARYSLPDFNSHTRNLVVASHYGLGVRGRSNIFGRVNNIPSFRDGYQTSAFIGMSVLCHAFLEKKLKDDRFEKYYGDVSQDLFDLVGRRQTKASASISQSYLQPLAFEIGNGNPIQLSATQSPKYLPLRQPAGVKSIHEHRPLIWTIVVAMIGIFLAFNFLAAFSTDASNFRDRLRNGYTATYELFQK
;
A
#
# COMPACT_ATOMS: atom_id res chain seq x y z
N MET A 1 -10.31 -14.28 11.25
CA MET A 1 -9.59 -13.81 10.03
C MET A 1 -9.66 -12.30 9.86
N TRP A 2 -10.76 -11.66 10.27
CA TRP A 2 -11.00 -10.22 10.07
C TRP A 2 -10.54 -9.31 11.22
N ASP A 3 -10.01 -9.88 12.30
CA ASP A 3 -9.53 -9.09 13.43
C ASP A 3 -8.14 -8.53 13.13
N ASP A 4 -7.87 -7.34 13.65
CA ASP A 4 -6.53 -6.76 13.58
C ASP A 4 -5.54 -7.65 14.34
N PRO A 5 -4.34 -7.93 13.79
CA PRO A 5 -3.33 -8.74 14.47
C PRO A 5 -3.00 -8.22 15.88
N PHE A 6 -3.12 -6.91 16.13
CA PHE A 6 -2.82 -6.30 17.42
C PHE A 6 -4.02 -6.11 18.35
N THR A 7 -5.23 -6.55 17.97
CA THR A 7 -6.47 -6.31 18.75
C THR A 7 -6.33 -6.66 20.23
N HIS A 8 -5.62 -7.74 20.56
CA HIS A 8 -5.48 -8.19 21.93
C HIS A 8 -4.20 -7.68 22.62
N VAL A 9 -3.18 -7.21 21.89
CA VAL A 9 -1.90 -6.71 22.47
C VAL A 9 -2.13 -5.60 23.49
N TYR A 10 -3.17 -4.82 23.27
CA TYR A 10 -3.46 -3.62 24.04
C TYR A 10 -4.65 -3.77 24.98
N GLY A 11 -5.24 -4.96 25.07
CA GLY A 11 -6.28 -5.22 26.06
C GLY A 11 -5.65 -5.40 27.45
N ASP A 12 -6.25 -4.77 28.47
CA ASP A 12 -5.86 -4.92 29.87
C ASP A 12 -5.73 -6.39 30.27
N GLN A 13 -6.57 -7.25 29.70
CA GLN A 13 -6.56 -8.70 29.93
C GLN A 13 -5.25 -9.39 29.55
N LEU A 14 -4.57 -9.00 28.46
CA LEU A 14 -3.30 -9.64 28.06
C LEU A 14 -2.14 -9.21 28.94
N GLN A 15 -2.13 -7.93 29.36
CA GLN A 15 -1.16 -7.42 30.34
C GLN A 15 -1.43 -7.98 31.74
N GLU A 16 -2.69 -8.19 32.10
CA GLU A 16 -3.10 -8.84 33.35
C GLU A 16 -2.76 -10.34 33.35
N ILE A 17 -2.95 -11.04 32.24
CA ILE A 17 -2.50 -12.44 32.08
C ILE A 17 -0.96 -12.51 32.11
N ALA A 18 -0.26 -11.56 31.48
CA ALA A 18 1.21 -11.47 31.50
C ALA A 18 1.76 -11.36 32.91
N SER A 19 1.13 -10.52 33.73
CA SER A 19 1.55 -10.25 35.10
C SER A 19 1.17 -11.37 36.06
N LYS A 20 0.05 -12.07 35.82
CA LYS A 20 -0.42 -13.16 36.70
C LYS A 20 0.19 -14.52 36.38
N VAL A 21 0.52 -14.79 35.12
CA VAL A 21 1.11 -16.07 34.71
C VAL A 21 2.22 -15.84 33.67
N PRO A 22 3.43 -15.48 34.11
CA PRO A 22 4.58 -15.24 33.22
C PRO A 22 4.85 -16.43 32.27
N ASP A 23 4.66 -17.65 32.77
CA ASP A 23 4.88 -18.90 32.03
C ASP A 23 3.80 -19.17 30.96
N LEU A 24 2.62 -18.54 31.05
CA LEU A 24 1.48 -18.72 30.13
C LEU A 24 1.50 -17.70 28.98
N LEU A 25 2.33 -16.66 29.06
CA LEU A 25 2.78 -15.88 27.89
C LEU A 25 4.18 -16.25 27.42
N ALA A 26 4.93 -17.02 28.22
CA ALA A 26 5.95 -17.93 27.71
C ALA A 26 5.34 -19.16 27.00
N ALA A 27 4.00 -19.24 26.90
CA ALA A 27 3.26 -20.43 26.48
C ALA A 27 3.78 -21.01 25.16
N SER A 28 4.49 -22.13 25.32
CA SER A 28 5.27 -22.86 24.34
C SER A 28 6.31 -21.98 23.68
N ASP A 29 7.54 -22.05 24.19
CA ASP A 29 8.74 -21.57 23.51
C ASP A 29 8.59 -21.88 22.02
N VAL A 30 8.35 -20.84 21.21
CA VAL A 30 8.08 -21.00 19.77
C VAL A 30 9.23 -21.81 19.16
N THR A 31 10.43 -21.63 19.68
CA THR A 31 11.62 -22.43 19.35
C THR A 31 11.41 -23.91 19.64
N THR A 32 10.82 -24.29 20.77
CA THR A 32 10.47 -25.68 21.11
C THR A 32 9.41 -26.23 20.15
N ILE A 33 8.33 -25.48 19.85
CA ILE A 33 7.35 -25.90 18.83
C ILE A 33 8.02 -26.09 17.48
N LEU A 34 8.87 -25.15 17.08
CA LEU A 34 9.59 -25.21 15.82
C LEU A 34 10.46 -26.46 15.78
N LYS A 35 11.28 -26.69 16.81
CA LYS A 35 12.12 -27.91 16.94
C LYS A 35 11.29 -29.19 16.85
N GLU A 36 10.15 -29.26 17.54
CA GLU A 36 9.25 -30.43 17.51
C GLU A 36 8.56 -30.63 16.15
N LYS A 37 8.23 -29.56 15.43
CA LYS A 37 7.43 -29.62 14.19
C LYS A 37 8.27 -29.69 12.92
N LEU A 38 9.46 -29.08 12.89
CA LEU A 38 10.33 -29.04 11.72
C LEU A 38 10.81 -30.44 11.34
N GLY A 39 11.24 -31.25 12.32
CA GLY A 39 11.98 -32.48 12.04
C GLY A 39 13.30 -32.21 11.30
N ASP A 40 13.96 -33.26 10.80
CA ASP A 40 15.32 -33.14 10.24
C ASP A 40 15.34 -32.51 8.83
N ASP A 41 14.29 -32.72 8.03
CA ASP A 41 14.20 -32.27 6.63
C ASP A 41 13.22 -31.09 6.41
N GLY A 42 12.56 -30.63 7.47
CA GLY A 42 11.60 -29.53 7.38
C GLY A 42 12.24 -28.22 6.96
N ARG A 43 11.52 -27.44 6.17
CA ARG A 43 11.95 -26.10 5.75
C ARG A 43 11.08 -25.05 6.42
N ILE A 44 11.66 -23.90 6.73
CA ILE A 44 10.91 -22.78 7.31
C ILE A 44 11.24 -21.44 6.67
N MET A 45 10.23 -20.61 6.44
CA MET A 45 10.41 -19.19 6.16
C MET A 45 9.99 -18.36 7.36
N TYR A 46 10.92 -17.58 7.89
CA TYR A 46 10.65 -16.55 8.90
C TYR A 46 10.23 -15.27 8.17
N LEU A 47 8.93 -14.99 8.21
CA LEU A 47 8.30 -13.86 7.53
C LEU A 47 7.97 -12.75 8.53
N VAL A 48 8.52 -11.57 8.30
CA VAL A 48 8.13 -10.36 9.04
C VAL A 48 7.20 -9.51 8.19
N VAL A 49 6.07 -9.09 8.77
CA VAL A 49 5.06 -8.26 8.08
C VAL A 49 4.81 -6.99 8.90
N PRO A 50 5.44 -5.86 8.51
CA PRO A 50 5.14 -4.56 9.09
C PRO A 50 3.71 -4.12 8.72
N VAL A 51 3.02 -3.47 9.64
CA VAL A 51 1.77 -2.73 9.40
C VAL A 51 1.91 -1.31 9.95
N PRO A 52 1.15 -0.31 9.47
CA PRO A 52 1.19 1.04 10.02
C PRO A 52 1.12 1.09 11.55
N GLY A 53 1.68 2.12 12.17
CA GLY A 53 1.45 2.35 13.60
C GLY A 53 0.06 2.94 13.79
N ALA A 54 -0.95 2.14 14.17
CA ALA A 54 -2.26 2.67 14.54
C ALA A 54 -2.27 2.98 16.04
N VAL A 55 -2.66 4.22 16.40
CA VAL A 55 -3.23 4.49 17.72
C VAL A 55 -4.64 3.89 17.72
N HIS A 56 -5.12 3.32 18.82
CA HIS A 56 -6.44 2.64 18.90
C HIS A 56 -7.65 3.38 18.34
N THR A 57 -7.53 4.70 18.23
CA THR A 57 -8.59 5.59 17.76
C THR A 57 -8.58 5.80 16.25
N ASP A 58 -7.51 5.44 15.54
CA ASP A 58 -7.40 5.59 14.09
C ASP A 58 -8.08 4.42 13.36
N ARG A 59 -9.29 4.68 12.87
CA ARG A 59 -10.08 3.71 12.12
C ARG A 59 -9.40 3.32 10.81
N SER A 60 -8.67 4.24 10.19
CA SER A 60 -7.99 4.03 8.91
C SER A 60 -6.76 3.11 9.07
N GLY A 61 -6.03 3.27 10.19
CA GLY A 61 -4.92 2.40 10.59
C GLY A 61 -5.39 0.97 10.83
N LEU A 62 -6.44 0.79 11.63
CA LEU A 62 -7.02 -0.53 11.92
C LEU A 62 -7.51 -1.25 10.65
N GLU A 63 -8.22 -0.53 9.77
CA GLU A 63 -8.67 -1.11 8.49
C GLU A 63 -7.47 -1.52 7.63
N SER A 64 -6.39 -0.73 7.62
CA SER A 64 -5.16 -1.06 6.88
C SER A 64 -4.51 -2.37 7.38
N HIS A 65 -4.50 -2.61 8.69
CA HIS A 65 -3.97 -3.84 9.27
C HIS A 65 -4.77 -5.07 8.82
N VAL A 66 -6.10 -4.99 8.97
CA VAL A 66 -7.02 -6.07 8.59
C VAL A 66 -6.90 -6.39 7.11
N ARG A 67 -6.82 -5.36 6.25
CA ARG A 67 -6.66 -5.53 4.79
C ARG A 67 -5.35 -6.22 4.43
N LYS A 68 -4.23 -5.79 5.01
CA LYS A 68 -2.91 -6.40 4.76
C LYS A 68 -2.89 -7.84 5.26
N ARG A 69 -3.45 -8.10 6.45
CA ARG A 69 -3.62 -9.46 6.99
C ARG A 69 -4.43 -10.35 6.07
N HIS A 70 -5.59 -9.88 5.62
CA HIS A 70 -6.45 -10.62 4.71
C HIS A 70 -5.73 -10.98 3.40
N ALA A 71 -4.98 -10.04 2.80
CA ALA A 71 -4.21 -10.29 1.58
C ALA A 71 -3.14 -11.38 1.78
N VAL A 72 -2.40 -11.31 2.89
CA VAL A 72 -1.34 -12.27 3.23
C VAL A 72 -1.91 -13.67 3.52
N GLU A 73 -2.94 -13.76 4.38
CA GLU A 73 -3.57 -15.05 4.71
C GLU A 73 -4.24 -15.70 3.49
N LEU A 74 -4.85 -14.90 2.61
CA LEU A 74 -5.44 -15.39 1.37
C LEU A 74 -4.37 -15.93 0.39
N ALA A 75 -3.24 -15.25 0.26
CA ALA A 75 -2.11 -15.73 -0.55
C ALA A 75 -1.58 -17.07 -0.02
N LEU A 76 -1.37 -17.19 1.29
CA LEU A 76 -0.94 -18.43 1.94
C LEU A 76 -1.90 -19.60 1.66
N ALA A 77 -3.19 -19.37 1.90
CA ALA A 77 -4.22 -20.38 1.68
C ALA A 77 -4.24 -20.84 0.21
N ASN A 78 -4.11 -19.91 -0.74
CA ASN A 78 -4.07 -20.25 -2.16
C ASN A 78 -2.83 -21.06 -2.56
N GLN A 79 -1.71 -20.86 -1.87
CA GLN A 79 -0.46 -21.61 -2.02
C GLN A 79 -0.44 -22.93 -1.24
N GLY A 80 -1.54 -23.28 -0.54
CA GLY A 80 -1.67 -24.56 0.17
C GLY A 80 -1.16 -24.56 1.60
N PHE A 81 -0.81 -23.40 2.16
CA PHE A 81 -0.51 -23.27 3.58
C PHE A 81 -1.81 -23.21 4.39
N ASN A 82 -1.90 -24.05 5.42
CA ASN A 82 -3.05 -24.12 6.30
C ASN A 82 -2.67 -23.85 7.76
N LEU A 83 -3.71 -23.68 8.57
CA LEU A 83 -3.61 -23.49 10.00
C LEU A 83 -4.42 -24.56 10.71
N SER A 84 -3.90 -25.06 11.81
CA SER A 84 -4.69 -25.88 12.73
C SER A 84 -5.81 -25.05 13.40
N PHE A 85 -5.58 -23.75 13.64
CA PHE A 85 -6.54 -22.84 14.30
C PHE A 85 -6.60 -21.47 13.59
N PRO A 86 -7.49 -21.27 12.59
CA PRO A 86 -7.50 -20.07 11.76
C PRO A 86 -7.77 -18.77 12.54
N ASN A 87 -8.55 -18.84 13.63
CA ASN A 87 -8.99 -17.67 14.38
C ASN A 87 -8.12 -17.32 15.59
N ARG A 88 -7.14 -18.15 15.96
CA ARG A 88 -6.30 -17.89 17.14
C ARG A 88 -5.00 -17.22 16.71
N MET A 89 -4.75 -16.02 17.23
CA MET A 89 -3.43 -15.37 17.17
C MET A 89 -2.63 -15.75 18.42
N THR A 90 -1.36 -16.10 18.24
CA THR A 90 -0.43 -16.26 19.37
C THR A 90 0.40 -14.98 19.51
N TYR A 91 0.75 -14.61 20.73
CA TYR A 91 1.52 -13.42 21.04
C TYR A 91 2.80 -13.85 21.73
N ARG A 92 3.94 -13.29 21.31
CA ARG A 92 5.22 -13.53 21.97
C ARG A 92 5.79 -12.22 22.53
N PRO A 93 6.30 -12.21 23.77
CA PRO A 93 7.09 -11.07 24.23
C PRO A 93 8.38 -11.00 23.40
N SER A 94 8.81 -9.77 23.09
CA SER A 94 10.09 -9.52 22.42
C SER A 94 10.70 -8.30 23.06
N LYS A 95 12.01 -8.33 23.30
CA LYS A 95 12.78 -7.17 23.73
C LYS A 95 13.43 -6.55 22.51
N LEU A 96 13.19 -5.27 22.25
CA LEU A 96 13.79 -4.60 21.11
C LEU A 96 14.37 -3.25 21.49
N THR A 97 15.45 -2.88 20.81
CA THR A 97 16.06 -1.56 20.94
C THR A 97 15.47 -0.64 19.88
N TYR A 98 14.63 0.31 20.30
CA TYR A 98 14.01 1.28 19.43
C TYR A 98 14.94 2.49 19.25
N HIS A 99 15.39 2.72 18.01
CA HIS A 99 16.24 3.84 17.64
C HIS A 99 15.42 4.92 16.93
N PHE A 100 15.44 6.15 17.45
CA PHE A 100 14.75 7.29 16.85
C PHE A 100 15.64 8.52 16.79
N SER A 101 15.34 9.44 15.87
CA SER A 101 15.98 10.75 15.82
C SER A 101 15.41 11.63 16.92
N THR A 102 16.26 12.21 17.77
CA THR A 102 15.87 13.36 18.59
C THR A 102 15.50 14.51 17.66
N ARG A 103 14.34 15.13 17.90
CA ARG A 103 14.07 16.45 17.34
C ARG A 103 15.16 17.36 17.89
N ALA A 104 15.90 18.07 17.04
CA ALA A 104 16.91 19.03 17.47
C ALA A 104 16.34 19.86 18.62
N ALA A 105 17.01 19.81 19.77
CA ALA A 105 16.60 20.50 20.97
C ALA A 105 16.39 21.99 20.66
N GLU A 106 15.26 22.51 21.14
CA GLU A 106 15.01 23.93 21.41
C GLU A 106 15.35 24.90 20.27
N ILE A 107 14.30 25.35 19.58
CA ILE A 107 14.27 26.75 19.14
C ILE A 107 14.47 27.57 20.42
N LYS A 108 15.69 28.06 20.65
CA LYS A 108 15.92 29.11 21.64
C LYS A 108 14.92 30.22 21.35
N SER A 109 14.08 30.51 22.34
CA SER A 109 13.18 31.65 22.36
C SER A 109 13.92 32.90 21.86
N PRO A 110 13.29 33.83 21.11
CA PRO A 110 13.95 35.03 20.57
C PRO A 110 14.35 36.08 21.63
N SER A 111 14.63 35.66 22.86
CA SER A 111 14.76 36.55 24.02
C SER A 111 16.18 36.72 24.52
N GLU A 112 17.20 36.17 23.86
CA GLU A 112 18.61 36.33 24.22
C GLU A 112 19.49 36.31 22.97
N VAL A 113 19.49 37.41 22.22
CA VAL A 113 20.64 37.78 21.39
C VAL A 113 21.00 39.19 21.80
N ASP A 114 22.10 39.27 22.54
CA ASP A 114 22.79 40.50 22.85
C ASP A 114 23.12 41.29 21.58
N GLN A 115 23.03 42.60 21.71
CA GLN A 115 23.28 43.59 20.68
C GLN A 115 24.73 43.53 20.20
N GLU A 116 24.94 43.20 18.93
CA GLU A 116 26.14 43.63 18.18
C GLU A 116 25.72 44.46 16.95
N PRO A 117 26.41 45.57 16.66
CA PRO A 117 26.01 46.53 15.63
C PRO A 117 26.38 46.06 14.21
N PRO A 118 25.70 46.55 13.17
CA PRO A 118 25.85 46.04 11.81
C PRO A 118 27.20 46.45 11.19
N PRO A 119 27.88 45.56 10.43
CA PRO A 119 28.99 45.96 9.60
C PRO A 119 28.49 46.56 8.29
N SER A 120 29.12 47.68 7.96
CA SER A 120 29.02 48.50 6.77
C SER A 120 29.33 47.78 5.45
N GLU A 121 28.70 48.28 4.39
CA GLU A 121 28.87 47.96 2.96
C GLU A 121 30.30 47.62 2.52
N ARG A 122 30.43 46.51 1.78
CA ARG A 122 31.56 46.28 0.86
C ARG A 122 31.06 45.67 -0.44
N ILE A 123 31.40 46.34 -1.52
CA ILE A 123 31.13 46.01 -2.93
C ILE A 123 32.28 45.12 -3.42
N GLU A 124 31.99 43.93 -3.95
CA GLU A 124 32.89 43.13 -4.82
C GLU A 124 31.99 42.37 -5.83
N ASP A 125 31.86 42.86 -7.07
CA ASP A 125 32.62 42.61 -8.32
C ASP A 125 32.15 41.33 -9.08
N PRO A 126 31.50 41.46 -10.26
CA PRO A 126 30.87 40.35 -10.96
C PRO A 126 31.74 39.83 -12.11
N ASP A 127 32.77 39.04 -11.81
CA ASP A 127 33.48 38.26 -12.85
C ASP A 127 34.17 37.04 -12.24
N ALA A 128 33.42 35.94 -12.13
CA ALA A 128 33.97 34.60 -11.94
C ALA A 128 32.98 33.51 -12.41
N ALA A 129 32.88 33.33 -13.73
CA ALA A 129 32.28 32.15 -14.32
C ALA A 129 33.35 31.09 -14.59
N VAL A 130 33.34 29.95 -13.89
CA VAL A 130 33.99 28.69 -14.31
C VAL A 130 33.18 27.47 -13.83
N ASP A 131 32.46 26.88 -14.78
CA ASP A 131 32.52 25.48 -15.23
C ASP A 131 32.70 24.29 -14.24
N ARG A 132 31.73 23.36 -14.34
CA ARG A 132 31.80 21.88 -14.33
C ARG A 132 31.59 21.03 -13.05
N THR A 133 30.62 20.13 -13.23
CA THR A 133 30.45 18.77 -12.67
C THR A 133 30.28 18.66 -11.16
N GLY A 134 29.07 18.93 -10.68
CA GLY A 134 28.65 18.55 -9.34
C GLY A 134 28.20 17.09 -9.29
N ASP A 135 28.98 16.27 -8.59
CA ASP A 135 28.45 15.10 -7.88
C ASP A 135 27.22 15.52 -7.04
N PRO A 136 26.26 14.61 -6.80
CA PRO A 136 25.10 14.92 -5.98
C PRO A 136 25.54 15.40 -4.59
N PRO A 137 24.74 16.24 -3.90
CA PRO A 137 25.06 16.69 -2.56
C PRO A 137 25.30 15.47 -1.67
N VAL A 138 26.49 15.40 -1.07
CA VAL A 138 26.75 14.44 0.01
C VAL A 138 25.76 14.78 1.11
N GLU A 139 24.72 13.95 1.27
CA GLU A 139 23.84 14.05 2.42
C GLU A 139 24.69 13.99 3.69
N PRO A 140 24.45 14.85 4.69
CA PRO A 140 25.24 14.86 5.89
C PRO A 140 25.23 13.47 6.55
N PRO A 141 26.38 13.01 7.09
CA PRO A 141 26.43 11.79 7.86
C PRO A 141 25.38 11.87 8.96
N MET A 142 24.80 10.71 9.29
CA MET A 142 23.83 10.65 10.38
C MET A 142 24.48 11.26 11.61
N ASP A 143 23.87 12.31 12.17
CA ASP A 143 24.19 12.67 13.54
C ASP A 143 23.81 11.43 14.35
N ARG A 144 24.80 10.67 14.82
CA ARG A 144 24.61 9.43 15.62
C ARG A 144 23.98 9.74 16.99
N GLN A 145 23.46 10.95 17.19
CA GLN A 145 22.50 11.30 18.24
C GLN A 145 21.13 10.64 18.03
N SER A 146 21.08 9.40 17.54
CA SER A 146 19.86 8.60 17.65
C SER A 146 19.73 8.15 19.09
N THR A 147 18.63 8.51 19.75
CA THR A 147 18.36 8.01 21.10
C THR A 147 17.83 6.58 20.97
N ALA A 148 18.32 5.70 21.84
CA ALA A 148 17.89 4.31 21.92
C ALA A 148 17.04 4.11 23.17
N VAL A 149 15.87 3.50 23.02
CA VAL A 149 15.00 3.11 24.13
C VAL A 149 14.65 1.64 23.96
N THR A 150 14.87 0.85 25.00
CA THR A 150 14.39 -0.54 25.02
C THR A 150 12.89 -0.56 25.24
N ILE A 151 12.16 -1.28 24.39
CA ILE A 151 10.75 -1.57 24.57
C ILE A 151 10.52 -3.09 24.53
N ASP A 152 9.48 -3.54 25.22
CA ASP A 152 9.13 -4.97 25.34
C ASP A 152 7.75 -5.28 24.72
N PRO A 153 7.57 -5.16 23.38
CA PRO A 153 6.27 -5.38 22.77
C PRO A 153 5.88 -6.87 22.72
N PHE A 154 4.57 -7.10 22.73
CA PHE A 154 4.00 -8.38 22.34
C PHE A 154 3.82 -8.42 20.82
N LEU A 155 4.51 -9.36 20.17
CA LEU A 155 4.48 -9.53 18.72
C LEU A 155 3.47 -10.62 18.33
N PRO A 156 2.40 -10.28 17.58
CA PRO A 156 1.49 -11.27 17.01
C PRO A 156 2.26 -12.19 16.07
N THR A 157 2.23 -13.49 16.34
CA THR A 157 3.00 -14.51 15.60
C THR A 157 2.09 -15.68 15.24
N LYS A 158 2.31 -16.31 14.08
CA LYS A 158 1.51 -17.45 13.63
C LYS A 158 2.28 -18.40 12.71
N LEU A 159 2.25 -19.69 13.03
CA LEU A 159 2.92 -20.75 12.27
C LEU A 159 1.93 -21.42 11.31
N TYR A 160 2.32 -21.50 10.03
CA TYR A 160 1.58 -22.16 8.96
C TYR A 160 2.34 -23.40 8.49
N LYS A 161 1.62 -24.48 8.22
CA LYS A 161 2.18 -25.70 7.61
C LYS A 161 1.63 -25.85 6.20
N HIS A 162 2.47 -26.25 5.24
CA HIS A 162 2.00 -26.63 3.93
C HIS A 162 1.30 -28.00 3.98
N ARG A 163 0.16 -28.12 3.30
CA ARG A 163 -0.69 -29.32 3.38
C ARG A 163 -0.05 -30.63 2.90
N ASN A 164 0.92 -30.54 1.98
CA ASN A 164 1.49 -31.71 1.29
C ASN A 164 2.99 -31.91 1.56
N THR A 165 3.62 -30.99 2.28
CA THR A 165 5.08 -30.99 2.49
C THR A 165 5.38 -30.52 3.92
N ASP A 166 6.57 -30.82 4.42
CA ASP A 166 7.05 -30.31 5.71
C ASP A 166 7.65 -28.91 5.58
N ASP A 167 6.94 -28.05 4.84
CA ASP A 167 7.27 -26.64 4.67
C ASP A 167 6.45 -25.79 5.62
N TYR A 168 7.12 -24.89 6.32
CA TYR A 168 6.54 -24.04 7.34
C TYR A 168 6.77 -22.55 7.03
N ILE A 169 5.81 -21.72 7.40
CA ILE A 169 5.97 -20.26 7.38
C ILE A 169 5.59 -19.73 8.75
N LEU A 170 6.55 -19.09 9.43
CA LEU A 170 6.30 -18.38 10.68
C LEU A 170 6.17 -16.90 10.39
N ILE A 171 4.96 -16.37 10.56
CA ILE A 171 4.66 -14.95 10.34
C ILE A 171 4.76 -14.22 11.67
N THR A 172 5.56 -13.16 11.73
CA THR A 172 5.56 -12.18 12.82
C THR A 172 5.03 -10.85 12.29
N TRP A 173 3.95 -10.36 12.88
CA TRP A 173 3.43 -9.01 12.62
C TRP A 173 4.15 -8.00 13.51
N ILE A 174 4.52 -6.86 12.94
CA ILE A 174 5.17 -5.77 13.70
C ILE A 174 4.49 -4.45 13.36
N GLN A 175 4.49 -3.51 14.30
CA GLN A 175 4.18 -2.13 13.95
C GLN A 175 5.37 -1.55 13.19
N GLU A 176 5.11 -0.76 12.15
CA GLU A 176 6.13 -0.12 11.35
C GLU A 176 7.02 0.78 12.21
N THR A 177 6.42 1.43 13.21
CA THR A 177 7.11 2.25 14.19
C THR A 177 8.21 1.48 14.91
N HIS A 178 8.11 0.15 15.08
CA HIS A 178 9.17 -0.63 15.72
C HIS A 178 10.48 -0.63 14.93
N LEU A 179 10.44 -0.50 13.59
CA LEU A 179 11.65 -0.53 12.74
C LEU A 179 12.61 0.64 13.02
N GLY A 180 12.07 1.78 13.45
CA GLY A 180 12.86 2.97 13.81
C GLY A 180 13.87 3.38 12.73
N LYS A 181 15.02 3.89 13.19
CA LYS A 181 16.16 4.34 12.35
C LYS A 181 17.25 3.29 12.14
N GLN A 182 17.14 2.14 12.80
CA GLN A 182 18.04 0.99 12.60
C GLN A 182 17.24 -0.29 12.36
N PRO A 183 16.55 -0.41 11.20
CA PRO A 183 15.63 -1.51 10.94
C PRO A 183 16.29 -2.90 10.96
N LEU A 184 17.57 -3.03 10.56
CA LEU A 184 18.27 -4.32 10.56
C LEU A 184 18.53 -4.82 11.97
N SER A 185 18.92 -3.93 12.89
CA SER A 185 19.07 -4.24 14.31
C SER A 185 17.75 -4.67 14.93
N THR A 186 16.66 -3.96 14.63
CA THR A 186 15.32 -4.35 15.10
C THR A 186 14.90 -5.72 14.56
N LEU A 187 15.12 -5.99 13.26
CA LEU A 187 14.79 -7.29 12.66
C LEU A 187 15.62 -8.42 13.26
N TYR A 188 16.89 -8.16 13.59
CA TYR A 188 17.75 -9.07 14.34
C TYR A 188 17.17 -9.37 15.73
N ASP A 189 16.85 -8.34 16.54
CA ASP A 189 16.28 -8.49 17.88
C ASP A 189 14.96 -9.29 17.86
N ILE A 190 14.16 -9.11 16.81
CA ILE A 190 12.87 -9.79 16.65
C ILE A 190 13.03 -11.26 16.28
N LEU A 191 14.03 -11.61 15.46
CA LEU A 191 14.14 -12.94 14.86
C LEU A 191 15.17 -13.82 15.57
N GLN A 192 16.30 -13.28 16.02
CA GLN A 192 17.37 -14.06 16.64
C GLN A 192 16.87 -14.95 17.80
N PRO A 193 15.95 -14.52 18.69
CA PRO A 193 15.47 -15.36 19.79
C PRO A 193 14.68 -16.60 19.36
N ILE A 194 14.15 -16.63 18.14
CA ILE A 194 13.26 -17.70 17.64
C ILE A 194 13.84 -18.47 16.45
N VAL A 195 14.98 -18.01 15.93
CA VAL A 195 15.74 -18.76 14.93
C VAL A 195 16.43 -19.90 15.66
N VAL A 196 16.06 -21.13 15.29
CA VAL A 196 16.69 -22.34 15.83
C VAL A 196 18.18 -22.36 15.40
N ASP A 197 19.05 -23.03 16.16
CA ASP A 197 20.52 -23.02 16.04
C ASP A 197 21.03 -22.97 14.58
N THR A 198 22.23 -22.43 14.38
CA THR A 198 22.87 -22.17 13.08
C THR A 198 22.80 -23.33 12.07
N SER A 199 22.73 -24.59 12.52
CA SER A 199 22.47 -25.78 11.67
C SER A 199 21.17 -25.67 10.86
N ASP A 200 20.13 -25.09 11.45
CA ASP A 200 18.76 -25.08 10.93
C ASP A 200 18.54 -23.94 9.95
N LYS A 201 19.40 -22.91 10.00
CA LYS A 201 19.42 -21.87 8.98
C LYS A 201 19.67 -22.42 7.57
N LYS A 202 20.30 -23.60 7.43
CA LYS A 202 20.48 -24.27 6.12
C LYS A 202 19.15 -24.55 5.40
N ASN A 203 18.10 -24.87 6.15
CA ASN A 203 16.76 -25.14 5.63
C ASN A 203 15.79 -23.97 5.90
N ALA A 204 16.33 -22.79 6.22
CA ALA A 204 15.53 -21.62 6.55
C ALA A 204 15.68 -20.48 5.53
N ALA A 205 14.61 -19.71 5.37
CA ALA A 205 14.59 -18.45 4.64
C ALA A 205 14.18 -17.29 5.56
N PHE A 206 14.69 -16.10 5.25
CA PHE A 206 14.18 -14.85 5.80
C PHE A 206 13.43 -14.08 4.72
N ALA A 207 12.26 -13.54 5.09
CA ALA A 207 11.50 -12.64 4.24
C ALA A 207 10.93 -11.46 5.02
N LEU A 208 11.01 -10.27 4.43
CA LEU A 208 10.29 -9.07 4.88
C LEU A 208 9.26 -8.68 3.81
N LEU A 209 7.96 -8.66 4.17
CA LEU A 209 6.89 -8.21 3.27
C LEU A 209 6.51 -6.75 3.57
N GLY A 210 7.36 -5.85 3.10
CA GLY A 210 7.31 -4.41 3.39
C GLY A 210 8.69 -3.77 3.23
N PRO A 211 8.96 -2.62 3.89
CA PRO A 211 8.10 -1.84 4.79
C PRO A 211 6.82 -1.28 4.15
N THR A 212 5.93 -0.68 4.95
CA THR A 212 4.69 -0.06 4.47
C THR A 212 4.94 1.33 3.88
N PHE A 213 5.85 2.10 4.49
CA PHE A 213 6.19 3.46 4.07
C PHE A 213 7.54 3.54 3.39
N SER A 214 7.62 4.37 2.36
CA SER A 214 8.86 4.65 1.63
C SER A 214 9.98 5.18 2.53
N GLY A 215 9.64 5.92 3.59
CA GLY A 215 10.61 6.39 4.59
C GLY A 215 11.31 5.24 5.33
N SER A 216 10.55 4.23 5.76
CA SER A 216 11.11 3.06 6.45
C SER A 216 11.94 2.18 5.52
N LEU A 217 11.58 2.07 4.23
CA LEU A 217 12.42 1.40 3.24
C LEU A 217 13.72 2.17 3.00
N ARG A 218 13.68 3.51 2.93
CA ARG A 218 14.88 4.35 2.84
C ARG A 218 15.77 4.17 4.07
N ASP A 219 15.19 4.19 5.27
CA ASP A 219 15.93 3.94 6.52
C ASP A 219 16.57 2.55 6.51
N LEU A 220 15.89 1.52 6.00
CA LEU A 220 16.45 0.16 5.85
C LEU A 220 17.63 0.12 4.85
N VAL A 221 17.52 0.80 3.70
CA VAL A 221 18.61 0.92 2.72
C VAL A 221 19.81 1.66 3.32
N ARG A 222 19.54 2.74 4.06
CA ARG A 222 20.56 3.56 4.71
C ARG A 222 21.29 2.77 5.80
N ASP A 223 20.54 2.09 6.66
CA ASP A 223 21.06 1.28 7.77
C ASP A 223 22.04 0.23 7.24
N GLY A 224 21.66 -0.54 6.20
CA GLY A 224 22.54 -1.53 5.57
C GLY A 224 23.87 -0.95 5.06
N LYS A 225 23.86 0.26 4.48
CA LYS A 225 25.07 0.93 4.00
C LYS A 225 25.94 1.50 5.13
N GLN A 226 25.36 1.82 6.27
CA GLN A 226 26.03 2.53 7.36
C GLN A 226 26.55 1.59 8.47
N LEU A 227 26.28 0.29 8.39
CA LEU A 227 26.82 -0.70 9.32
C LEU A 227 28.36 -0.67 9.35
N ASP A 228 28.89 -0.43 10.54
CA ASP A 228 30.32 -0.35 10.80
C ASP A 228 30.84 -1.73 11.21
N LEU A 229 31.34 -2.48 10.23
CA LEU A 229 31.86 -3.84 10.46
C LEU A 229 33.10 -3.89 11.37
N THR A 230 33.63 -2.77 11.86
CA THR A 230 34.62 -2.80 12.94
C THR A 230 33.97 -3.04 14.30
N GLN A 231 32.69 -2.67 14.47
CA GLN A 231 31.93 -2.87 15.70
C GLN A 231 31.39 -4.29 15.78
N GLN A 232 31.40 -4.87 16.98
CA GLN A 232 30.96 -6.26 17.19
C GLN A 232 29.45 -6.43 17.00
N SER A 233 28.66 -5.44 17.44
CA SER A 233 27.20 -5.41 17.27
C SER A 233 26.82 -5.47 15.79
N ASP A 234 27.38 -4.57 14.99
CA ASP A 234 27.07 -4.44 13.56
C ASP A 234 27.55 -5.65 12.77
N ARG A 235 28.70 -6.23 13.15
CA ARG A 235 29.17 -7.51 12.59
C ARG A 235 28.17 -8.63 12.83
N THR A 236 27.59 -8.70 14.03
CA THR A 236 26.63 -9.75 14.44
C THR A 236 25.32 -9.60 13.68
N VAL A 237 24.79 -8.38 13.59
CA VAL A 237 23.58 -8.08 12.80
C VAL A 237 23.82 -8.42 11.33
N ALA A 238 24.96 -7.99 10.78
CA ALA A 238 25.26 -8.20 9.38
C ALA A 238 25.50 -9.69 9.04
N SER A 239 26.11 -10.49 9.93
CA SER A 239 26.25 -11.94 9.72
C SER A 239 24.91 -12.67 9.82
N PHE A 240 23.99 -12.20 10.66
CA PHE A 240 22.69 -12.85 10.83
C PHE A 240 21.90 -12.96 9.53
N PHE A 241 22.00 -11.97 8.64
CA PHE A 241 21.30 -11.92 7.35
C PHE A 241 22.04 -12.64 6.20
N ASP A 242 23.25 -13.14 6.42
CA ASP A 242 24.06 -13.86 5.43
C ASP A 242 23.73 -15.36 5.40
N ASP A 243 23.49 -15.92 6.58
CA ASP A 243 23.47 -17.38 6.80
C ASP A 243 22.16 -18.09 6.39
N TRP A 244 21.27 -17.46 5.63
CA TRP A 244 19.97 -18.05 5.29
C TRP A 244 20.11 -19.04 4.13
N GLY A 245 20.02 -20.33 4.43
CA GLY A 245 20.25 -21.45 3.50
C GLY A 245 19.29 -21.51 2.31
N LEU A 246 18.07 -20.99 2.46
CA LEU A 246 17.09 -20.84 1.38
C LEU A 246 16.97 -19.40 0.85
N GLY A 247 17.64 -18.42 1.49
CA GLY A 247 17.74 -17.04 1.01
C GLY A 247 17.13 -16.00 1.94
N ALA A 248 17.58 -14.75 1.78
CA ALA A 248 17.11 -13.58 2.52
C ALA A 248 16.55 -12.55 1.53
N VAL A 249 15.29 -12.13 1.74
CA VAL A 249 14.56 -11.30 0.77
C VAL A 249 13.76 -10.19 1.45
N VAL A 250 13.81 -8.98 0.90
CA VAL A 250 12.88 -7.89 1.15
C VAL A 250 11.96 -7.76 -0.06
N CYS A 251 10.67 -7.96 0.14
CA CYS A 251 9.64 -7.80 -0.88
C CYS A 251 8.87 -6.51 -0.61
N ASN A 252 9.20 -5.47 -1.36
CA ASN A 252 8.49 -4.19 -1.32
C ASN A 252 7.13 -4.32 -2.01
N THR A 253 6.07 -4.24 -1.21
CA THR A 253 4.67 -4.29 -1.66
C THR A 253 3.97 -2.93 -1.66
N SER A 254 4.54 -1.91 -1.03
CA SER A 254 3.80 -0.67 -0.71
C SER A 254 4.59 0.61 -0.93
N CYS A 255 5.92 0.57 -0.96
CA CYS A 255 6.77 1.74 -1.13
C CYS A 255 6.88 2.12 -2.61
N THR A 256 6.28 3.24 -2.98
CA THR A 256 6.25 3.79 -4.34
C THR A 256 7.35 4.81 -4.61
N ALA A 257 8.23 5.09 -3.64
CA ALA A 257 9.38 5.95 -3.85
C ALA A 257 10.28 5.47 -5.01
N SER A 258 10.88 6.44 -5.70
CA SER A 258 11.89 6.22 -6.74
C SER A 258 13.14 5.57 -6.16
N ASP A 259 13.87 4.79 -6.97
CA ASP A 259 15.12 4.16 -6.52
C ASP A 259 16.11 5.25 -6.02
N ARG A 260 16.17 6.39 -6.71
CA ARG A 260 16.98 7.55 -6.30
C ARG A 260 16.61 8.04 -4.90
N SER A 261 15.33 8.27 -4.63
CA SER A 261 14.87 8.78 -3.33
C SER A 261 14.99 7.76 -2.20
N LEU A 262 15.12 6.46 -2.51
CA LEU A 262 15.44 5.40 -1.55
C LEU A 262 16.96 5.29 -1.30
N GLY A 263 17.79 6.02 -2.05
CA GLY A 263 19.24 5.88 -2.02
C GLY A 263 19.75 4.63 -2.77
N LEU A 264 18.96 4.06 -3.67
CA LEU A 264 19.35 2.93 -4.51
C LEU A 264 19.90 3.42 -5.86
N SER A 265 20.83 2.66 -6.42
CA SER A 265 21.24 2.85 -7.82
C SER A 265 20.15 2.35 -8.76
N ALA A 266 20.05 2.92 -9.95
CA ALA A 266 19.03 2.52 -10.92
C ALA A 266 19.11 1.02 -11.23
N GLY A 267 18.01 0.29 -10.99
CA GLY A 267 17.92 -1.15 -11.23
C GLY A 267 18.72 -2.05 -10.28
N GLN A 268 19.15 -1.50 -9.14
CA GLN A 268 19.68 -2.27 -8.02
C GLN A 268 18.60 -3.23 -7.48
N THR A 269 18.93 -4.52 -7.34
CA THR A 269 17.99 -5.56 -6.87
C THR A 269 18.42 -6.24 -5.58
N ASP A 270 19.29 -5.57 -4.85
CA ASP A 270 19.89 -6.03 -3.61
C ASP A 270 20.12 -4.86 -2.66
N LEU A 271 19.95 -5.11 -1.37
CA LEU A 271 20.30 -4.23 -0.27
C LEU A 271 21.71 -4.62 0.17
N LYS A 272 22.66 -3.69 0.03
CA LYS A 272 24.02 -3.85 0.53
C LYS A 272 24.00 -3.78 2.06
N ILE A 273 24.50 -4.82 2.72
CA ILE A 273 24.68 -4.90 4.16
C ILE A 273 26.18 -4.95 4.44
N GLY A 274 26.76 -3.83 4.86
CA GLY A 274 28.21 -3.67 4.96
C GLY A 274 28.92 -3.79 3.60
N SER A 275 30.12 -4.36 3.57
CA SER A 275 31.00 -4.30 2.38
C SER A 275 30.82 -5.44 1.35
N HIS A 276 30.24 -6.58 1.73
CA HIS A 276 30.20 -7.77 0.85
C HIS A 276 28.87 -8.55 0.87
N ARG A 277 27.86 -8.10 1.63
CA ARG A 277 26.63 -8.88 1.87
C ARG A 277 25.42 -8.23 1.22
N PHE A 278 24.48 -9.06 0.78
CA PHE A 278 23.36 -8.63 -0.05
C PHE A 278 22.06 -9.34 0.36
N VAL A 279 21.03 -8.57 0.70
CA VAL A 279 19.67 -9.08 0.84
C VAL A 279 18.89 -8.73 -0.41
N LYS A 280 18.23 -9.70 -1.04
CA LYS A 280 17.51 -9.46 -2.31
C LYS A 280 16.38 -8.46 -2.10
N LEU A 281 16.24 -7.50 -3.00
CA LEU A 281 15.13 -6.56 -3.03
C LEU A 281 14.23 -6.87 -4.23
N ILE A 282 12.99 -7.25 -3.93
CA ILE A 282 11.94 -7.51 -4.92
C ILE A 282 10.94 -6.37 -4.85
N HIS A 283 10.59 -5.81 -6.01
CA HIS A 283 9.50 -4.84 -6.11
C HIS A 283 8.28 -5.49 -6.74
N THR A 284 7.18 -5.52 -5.99
CA THR A 284 5.86 -5.82 -6.58
C THR A 284 5.05 -4.55 -6.78
N ILE A 285 5.50 -3.38 -6.33
CA ILE A 285 4.84 -2.11 -6.64
C ILE A 285 5.78 -1.18 -7.41
N GLY A 286 5.23 -0.47 -8.40
CA GLY A 286 6.00 0.46 -9.23
C GLY A 286 6.33 1.75 -8.49
N SER A 287 7.08 2.64 -9.13
CA SER A 287 7.35 3.96 -8.56
C SER A 287 6.23 4.94 -8.84
N ASP A 288 6.17 6.02 -8.06
CA ASP A 288 5.24 7.13 -8.27
C ASP A 288 5.52 7.86 -9.59
N GLU A 289 6.79 8.00 -9.99
CA GLU A 289 7.20 8.53 -11.30
C GLU A 289 6.45 7.85 -12.47
N ARG A 290 6.25 6.54 -12.36
CA ARG A 290 5.52 5.77 -13.37
C ARG A 290 4.01 6.05 -13.31
N LEU A 291 3.42 6.20 -12.12
CA LEU A 291 2.02 6.63 -11.99
C LEU A 291 1.81 8.01 -12.60
N LEU A 292 2.72 8.94 -12.33
CA LEU A 292 2.70 10.29 -12.85
C LEU A 292 2.81 10.32 -14.37
N THR A 293 3.71 9.52 -14.95
CA THR A 293 3.82 9.39 -16.41
C THR A 293 2.51 8.92 -17.04
N ALA A 294 1.80 7.98 -16.38
CA ALA A 294 0.50 7.52 -16.83
C ALA A 294 -0.58 8.61 -16.72
N LEU A 295 -0.59 9.38 -15.62
CA LEU A 295 -1.48 10.53 -15.46
C LEU A 295 -1.21 11.62 -16.51
N GLN A 296 0.04 12.02 -16.69
CA GLN A 296 0.45 13.02 -17.66
C GLN A 296 -0.01 12.63 -19.06
N ARG A 297 0.20 11.38 -19.45
CA ARG A 297 -0.28 10.86 -20.75
C ARG A 297 -1.79 11.05 -20.90
N GLU A 298 -2.57 10.61 -19.93
CA GLU A 298 -4.03 10.70 -19.98
C GLU A 298 -4.52 12.17 -19.99
N LEU A 299 -3.94 13.01 -19.15
CA LEU A 299 -4.28 14.44 -19.09
C LEU A 299 -3.86 15.20 -20.36
N THR A 300 -2.77 14.78 -21.00
CA THR A 300 -2.35 15.33 -22.30
C THR A 300 -3.32 14.94 -23.41
N LEU A 301 -3.77 13.68 -23.44
CA LEU A 301 -4.79 13.21 -24.41
C LEU A 301 -6.12 13.97 -24.25
N ARG A 302 -6.46 14.36 -23.01
CA ARG A 302 -7.63 15.20 -22.72
C ARG A 302 -7.43 16.68 -23.03
N GLY A 303 -6.23 17.11 -23.42
CA GLY A 303 -5.90 18.51 -23.71
C GLY A 303 -5.92 19.42 -22.48
N VAL A 304 -5.81 18.86 -21.28
CA VAL A 304 -5.87 19.60 -20.00
C VAL A 304 -4.51 19.75 -19.32
N TRP A 305 -3.50 19.00 -19.75
CA TRP A 305 -2.13 19.15 -19.26
C TRP A 305 -1.57 20.55 -19.61
N PRO A 306 -0.82 21.22 -18.70
CA PRO A 306 -0.12 22.46 -19.03
C PRO A 306 0.97 22.20 -20.07
N SER A 307 0.99 22.98 -21.14
CA SER A 307 1.97 22.85 -22.22
C SER A 307 2.37 24.24 -22.70
N ASP A 308 3.54 24.36 -23.30
CA ASP A 308 4.01 25.65 -23.83
C ASP A 308 2.99 26.23 -24.84
N GLY A 309 2.59 27.47 -24.61
CA GLY A 309 1.55 28.16 -25.38
C GLY A 309 0.10 27.92 -24.93
N SER A 310 -0.16 27.02 -23.97
CA SER A 310 -1.49 26.86 -23.38
C SER A 310 -1.73 27.85 -22.24
N THR A 311 -3.00 28.17 -21.96
CA THR A 311 -3.37 28.96 -20.77
C THR A 311 -3.86 28.08 -19.61
N ASN A 312 -3.70 26.76 -19.75
CA ASN A 312 -4.20 25.77 -18.81
C ASN A 312 -3.39 25.85 -17.52
N LYS A 313 -4.07 26.04 -16.40
CA LYS A 313 -3.47 25.95 -15.07
C LYS A 313 -3.73 24.57 -14.46
N LEU A 314 -2.72 24.06 -13.76
CA LEU A 314 -2.78 22.85 -12.95
C LEU A 314 -2.69 23.23 -11.46
N VAL A 315 -3.60 22.67 -10.67
CA VAL A 315 -3.60 22.81 -9.21
C VAL A 315 -3.37 21.43 -8.60
N ILE A 316 -2.54 21.32 -7.56
CA ILE A 316 -2.23 20.07 -6.89
C ILE A 316 -2.41 20.24 -5.39
N PHE A 317 -3.34 19.50 -4.81
CA PHE A 317 -3.43 19.32 -3.37
C PHE A 317 -2.49 18.19 -2.97
N ALA A 318 -1.60 18.44 -2.01
CA ALA A 318 -0.58 17.47 -1.61
C ALA A 318 -0.50 17.33 -0.10
N GLU A 319 -0.56 16.10 0.40
CA GLU A 319 -0.31 15.80 1.81
C GLU A 319 1.12 16.28 2.16
N GLN A 320 1.31 16.91 3.34
CA GLN A 320 2.63 17.43 3.73
C GLN A 320 3.74 16.38 3.69
N SER A 321 3.43 15.13 4.07
CA SER A 321 4.34 13.98 3.98
C SER A 321 4.78 13.65 2.55
N SER A 322 4.00 14.10 1.56
CA SER A 322 4.18 13.89 0.13
C SER A 322 4.78 15.11 -0.58
N LEU A 323 5.20 16.16 0.14
CA LEU A 323 5.77 17.37 -0.50
C LEU A 323 7.09 17.09 -1.22
N SER A 324 7.98 16.29 -0.63
CA SER A 324 9.21 15.86 -1.32
C SER A 324 8.92 15.14 -2.65
N TYR A 325 7.83 14.37 -2.69
CA TYR A 325 7.35 13.75 -3.91
C TYR A 325 6.79 14.77 -4.91
N VAL A 326 6.11 15.83 -4.45
CA VAL A 326 5.66 16.92 -5.32
C VAL A 326 6.84 17.70 -5.90
N GLU A 327 7.88 17.95 -5.13
CA GLU A 327 9.10 18.59 -5.61
C GLU A 327 9.79 17.74 -6.69
N GLU A 328 9.89 16.42 -6.49
CA GLU A 328 10.43 15.49 -7.49
C GLU A 328 9.56 15.42 -8.76
N MET A 329 8.23 15.51 -8.61
CA MET A 329 7.29 15.63 -9.74
C MET A 329 7.47 16.95 -10.48
N GLN A 330 7.57 18.08 -9.77
CA GLN A 330 7.78 19.40 -10.36
C GLN A 330 9.09 19.42 -11.15
N LYS A 331 10.13 18.85 -10.56
CA LYS A 331 11.43 18.69 -11.20
C LYS A 331 11.34 17.80 -12.45
N SER A 332 10.82 16.58 -12.34
CA SER A 332 10.80 15.64 -13.47
C SER A 332 9.85 16.04 -14.62
N LEU A 333 8.70 16.62 -14.33
CA LEU A 333 7.65 16.86 -15.33
C LEU A 333 7.57 18.30 -15.83
N PHE A 334 8.07 19.27 -15.06
CA PHE A 334 7.95 20.70 -15.36
C PHE A 334 9.31 21.42 -15.42
N GLU A 335 10.44 20.72 -15.39
CA GLU A 335 11.79 21.30 -15.49
C GLU A 335 11.95 22.25 -16.69
N THR A 336 11.32 21.93 -17.82
CA THR A 336 11.40 22.73 -19.07
C THR A 336 10.17 23.62 -19.30
N SER A 337 9.17 23.57 -18.42
CA SER A 337 7.91 24.30 -18.60
C SER A 337 7.91 25.60 -17.80
N ASN A 338 7.55 26.71 -18.45
CA ASN A 338 7.30 27.99 -17.77
C ASN A 338 6.00 27.97 -16.94
N GLN A 339 5.24 26.88 -16.93
CA GLN A 339 3.99 26.73 -16.20
C GLN A 339 4.11 25.70 -15.08
N GLN A 340 4.57 26.16 -13.92
CA GLN A 340 4.60 25.37 -12.70
C GLN A 340 3.18 25.17 -12.14
N PRO A 341 2.86 23.98 -11.59
CA PRO A 341 1.59 23.76 -10.91
C PRO A 341 1.49 24.59 -9.63
N VAL A 342 0.27 25.02 -9.29
CA VAL A 342 0.00 25.60 -7.98
C VAL A 342 -0.13 24.46 -6.97
N VAL A 343 0.76 24.39 -5.99
CA VAL A 343 0.75 23.36 -4.95
C VAL A 343 0.09 23.91 -3.70
N ILE A 344 -0.85 23.14 -3.15
CA ILE A 344 -1.60 23.45 -1.93
C ILE A 344 -1.32 22.31 -0.94
N PRO A 345 -0.47 22.53 0.07
CA PRO A 345 -0.22 21.53 1.08
C PRO A 345 -1.45 21.34 1.97
N TYR A 346 -1.70 20.10 2.40
CA TYR A 346 -2.70 19.78 3.41
C TYR A 346 -2.15 18.78 4.45
N LEU A 347 -2.73 18.78 5.65
CA LEU A 347 -2.34 17.87 6.73
C LEU A 347 -2.97 16.49 6.54
N LYS A 348 -2.28 15.43 6.93
CA LYS A 348 -2.87 14.09 6.95
C LYS A 348 -4.00 14.02 7.99
N ASP A 349 -4.99 13.18 7.71
CA ASP A 349 -6.11 12.82 8.59
C ASP A 349 -7.06 13.99 8.89
N ILE A 350 -7.14 14.95 7.96
CA ILE A 350 -8.09 16.07 8.00
C ILE A 350 -9.55 15.62 7.98
N ALA A 351 -9.84 14.44 7.43
CA ALA A 351 -11.18 13.86 7.44
C ALA A 351 -11.55 13.14 8.75
N ASP A 352 -10.58 12.54 9.46
CA ASP A 352 -10.85 11.72 10.66
C ASP A 352 -10.90 12.54 11.97
N SER A 353 -10.31 13.73 11.98
CA SER A 353 -10.45 14.73 13.06
C SER A 353 -11.91 15.15 13.40
N GLY A 354 -12.90 14.62 12.67
CA GLY A 354 -14.33 14.84 12.92
C GLY A 354 -15.08 13.66 13.56
N SER A 355 -14.47 12.50 13.83
CA SER A 355 -15.21 11.26 14.11
C SER A 355 -15.19 10.71 15.55
N GLN A 356 -14.57 11.38 16.54
CA GLN A 356 -14.62 10.93 17.95
C GLN A 356 -14.95 12.03 18.99
N SER A 357 -16.19 11.99 19.46
CA SER A 357 -16.57 12.19 20.87
C SER A 357 -17.89 11.47 21.15
N SER A 358 -17.88 10.13 21.14
CA SER A 358 -18.94 9.36 21.79
C SER A 358 -18.63 9.29 23.29
N GLY A 359 -19.19 10.25 24.03
CA GLY A 359 -19.20 10.26 25.50
C GLY A 359 -18.55 11.50 26.12
N GLY A 360 -19.36 12.49 26.46
CA GLY A 360 -18.94 13.66 27.24
C GLY A 360 -19.32 14.98 26.58
N ASP A 361 -20.22 15.70 27.22
CA ASP A 361 -20.70 17.03 26.86
C ASP A 361 -19.53 18.03 26.71
N SER A 362 -19.08 18.29 25.48
CA SER A 362 -18.09 19.32 25.15
C SER A 362 -18.32 19.81 23.72
N ARG A 363 -19.02 20.93 23.63
CA ARG A 363 -19.58 21.53 22.41
C ARG A 363 -18.56 22.37 21.61
N GLY A 364 -17.31 21.94 21.52
CA GLY A 364 -16.28 22.73 20.83
C GLY A 364 -15.05 21.92 20.45
N ASP A 365 -15.03 21.39 19.22
CA ASP A 365 -13.85 21.37 18.33
C ASP A 365 -14.14 20.74 16.95
N HIS A 366 -15.38 20.33 16.66
CA HIS A 366 -15.76 19.78 15.34
C HIS A 366 -15.70 20.79 14.18
N SER A 367 -15.50 22.07 14.47
CA SER A 367 -15.49 23.16 13.48
C SER A 367 -14.10 23.45 12.92
N THR A 368 -13.00 23.26 13.65
CA THR A 368 -11.73 23.94 13.36
C THR A 368 -10.97 23.40 12.13
N VAL A 369 -10.94 22.07 11.89
CA VAL A 369 -10.23 21.49 10.72
C VAL A 369 -11.08 21.58 9.44
N LYS A 370 -12.39 21.32 9.52
CA LYS A 370 -13.30 21.57 8.40
C LYS A 370 -13.38 23.05 8.08
N ASP A 371 -13.32 23.94 9.07
CA ASP A 371 -13.21 25.38 8.88
C ASP A 371 -11.83 25.77 8.35
N TYR A 372 -10.74 25.10 8.74
CA TYR A 372 -9.44 25.29 8.12
C TYR A 372 -9.46 24.90 6.64
N LEU A 373 -10.06 23.76 6.28
CA LEU A 373 -10.18 23.35 4.89
C LEU A 373 -11.14 24.29 4.15
N ASN A 374 -12.30 24.61 4.71
CA ASN A 374 -13.26 25.54 4.10
C ASN A 374 -12.66 26.93 3.94
N ARG A 375 -11.88 27.43 4.90
CA ARG A 375 -11.14 28.69 4.83
C ARG A 375 -10.02 28.58 3.82
N SER A 376 -9.25 27.50 3.79
CA SER A 376 -8.22 27.29 2.77
C SER A 376 -8.83 27.24 1.37
N MET A 377 -9.99 26.60 1.22
CA MET A 377 -10.76 26.51 -0.02
C MET A 377 -11.44 27.84 -0.38
N GLN A 378 -11.91 28.61 0.60
CA GLN A 378 -12.43 29.96 0.39
C GLN A 378 -11.30 30.94 0.04
N GLU A 379 -10.16 30.86 0.71
CA GLU A 379 -8.97 31.64 0.38
C GLU A 379 -8.46 31.27 -1.00
N LEU A 380 -8.50 29.99 -1.40
CA LEU A 380 -8.25 29.58 -2.78
C LEU A 380 -9.28 30.17 -3.75
N GLY A 381 -10.57 30.17 -3.42
CA GLY A 381 -11.61 30.82 -4.22
C GLY A 381 -11.42 32.34 -4.34
N LYS A 382 -10.96 32.99 -3.26
CA LYS A 382 -10.63 34.43 -3.23
C LYS A 382 -9.36 34.74 -4.00
N MET A 383 -8.29 33.96 -3.81
CA MET A 383 -7.03 34.01 -4.60
C MET A 383 -7.28 33.73 -6.08
N ALA A 384 -8.28 32.90 -6.37
CA ALA A 384 -8.69 32.63 -7.73
C ALA A 384 -9.40 33.83 -8.38
N SER A 385 -10.05 34.65 -7.55
CA SER A 385 -10.68 35.91 -7.95
C SER A 385 -9.70 37.09 -8.00
N SER A 386 -8.60 37.07 -7.22
CA SER A 386 -7.57 38.11 -7.15
C SER A 386 -6.31 37.77 -7.97
N ARG A 387 -6.43 37.77 -9.30
CA ARG A 387 -5.33 37.76 -10.30
C ARG A 387 -4.27 36.63 -10.25
N LEU A 388 -4.24 35.72 -9.27
CA LEU A 388 -3.23 34.64 -9.20
C LEU A 388 -3.71 33.33 -9.84
N ILE A 389 -4.98 32.93 -9.74
CA ILE A 389 -5.49 31.67 -10.32
C ILE A 389 -6.89 31.86 -10.92
N ASN A 390 -7.04 32.26 -12.18
CA ASN A 390 -8.41 32.31 -12.74
C ASN A 390 -9.03 30.88 -12.77
N PRO A 391 -10.12 30.58 -12.01
CA PRO A 391 -10.68 29.22 -11.94
C PRO A 391 -11.12 28.69 -13.31
N SER A 392 -11.56 29.59 -14.20
CA SER A 392 -11.95 29.23 -15.57
C SER A 392 -10.77 28.75 -16.42
N ARG A 393 -9.52 29.06 -16.02
CA ARG A 393 -8.28 28.59 -16.65
C ARG A 393 -7.71 27.34 -16.01
N VAL A 394 -8.22 26.93 -14.83
CA VAL A 394 -7.80 25.67 -14.21
C VAL A 394 -8.46 24.52 -14.97
N ARG A 395 -7.65 23.73 -15.69
CA ARG A 395 -8.14 22.61 -16.50
C ARG A 395 -7.87 21.25 -15.86
N ALA A 396 -6.96 21.19 -14.89
CA ALA A 396 -6.63 19.97 -14.18
C ALA A 396 -6.42 20.24 -12.68
N VAL A 397 -6.92 19.34 -11.84
CA VAL A 397 -6.76 19.37 -10.38
C VAL A 397 -6.33 17.99 -9.89
N GLY A 398 -5.13 17.92 -9.30
CA GLY A 398 -4.59 16.71 -8.68
C GLY A 398 -4.81 16.69 -7.17
N ILE A 399 -5.10 15.52 -6.60
CA ILE A 399 -5.16 15.31 -5.15
C ILE A 399 -4.24 14.15 -4.79
N LEU A 400 -3.14 14.42 -4.10
CA LEU A 400 -2.06 13.47 -3.82
C LEU A 400 -1.91 13.29 -2.30
N GLY A 401 -1.85 12.03 -1.88
CA GLY A 401 -1.69 11.66 -0.47
C GLY A 401 -1.96 10.18 -0.23
N SER A 402 -1.92 9.77 1.03
CA SER A 402 -2.05 8.38 1.45
C SER A 402 -3.49 8.00 1.84
N SER A 403 -4.23 8.94 2.46
CA SER A 403 -5.59 8.73 2.96
C SER A 403 -6.64 8.94 1.87
N TRP A 404 -7.50 7.94 1.67
CA TRP A 404 -8.65 8.09 0.77
C TRP A 404 -9.67 9.07 1.35
N GLU A 405 -9.83 9.10 2.67
CA GLU A 405 -10.79 9.93 3.39
C GLU A 405 -10.48 11.41 3.14
N ASP A 406 -9.21 11.79 3.26
CA ASP A 406 -8.75 13.15 2.97
C ASP A 406 -8.92 13.50 1.49
N LYS A 407 -8.53 12.57 0.60
CA LYS A 407 -8.70 12.76 -0.85
C LYS A 407 -10.17 12.99 -1.21
N ASN A 408 -11.06 12.20 -0.64
CA ASN A 408 -12.49 12.26 -0.91
C ASN A 408 -13.10 13.57 -0.37
N LEU A 409 -12.70 13.99 0.83
CA LEU A 409 -13.12 15.28 1.41
C LEU A 409 -12.64 16.46 0.56
N ILE A 410 -11.37 16.47 0.14
CA ILE A 410 -10.83 17.53 -0.74
C ILE A 410 -11.58 17.53 -2.07
N LEU A 411 -11.83 16.35 -2.65
CA LEU A 411 -12.54 16.21 -3.91
C LEU A 411 -13.98 16.76 -3.83
N GLU A 412 -14.69 16.47 -2.74
CA GLU A 412 -16.03 17.01 -2.45
C GLU A 412 -16.02 18.55 -2.43
N LYS A 413 -15.02 19.16 -1.79
CA LYS A 413 -14.93 20.63 -1.65
C LYS A 413 -14.36 21.33 -2.89
N ALA A 414 -13.46 20.68 -3.63
CA ALA A 414 -12.75 21.27 -4.75
C ALA A 414 -13.62 21.34 -6.01
N ARG A 415 -14.51 20.37 -6.23
CA ARG A 415 -15.31 20.29 -7.45
C ARG A 415 -16.19 21.50 -7.72
N PRO A 416 -16.95 22.03 -6.73
CA PRO A 416 -17.73 23.25 -6.95
C PRO A 416 -16.87 24.47 -7.32
N ILE A 417 -15.61 24.51 -6.88
CA ILE A 417 -14.67 25.61 -7.12
C ILE A 417 -14.08 25.53 -8.53
N PHE A 418 -13.80 24.30 -9.02
CA PHE A 418 -13.20 24.04 -10.33
C PHE A 418 -14.12 23.16 -11.21
N PRO A 419 -15.32 23.63 -11.59
CA PRO A 419 -16.34 22.79 -12.24
C PRO A 419 -15.93 22.32 -13.65
N VAL A 420 -14.99 23.00 -14.29
CA VAL A 420 -14.51 22.68 -15.64
C VAL A 420 -13.21 21.85 -15.63
N ALA A 421 -12.64 21.58 -14.46
CA ALA A 421 -11.37 20.89 -14.36
C ALA A 421 -11.54 19.36 -14.41
N THR A 422 -10.58 18.69 -15.05
CA THR A 422 -10.41 17.24 -14.90
C THR A 422 -9.71 16.97 -13.57
N PHE A 423 -10.37 16.22 -12.70
CA PHE A 423 -9.79 15.81 -11.42
C PHE A 423 -8.98 14.53 -11.60
N PHE A 424 -7.86 14.43 -10.90
CA PHE A 424 -7.06 13.21 -10.87
C PHE A 424 -6.44 12.91 -9.51
N THR A 425 -6.10 11.65 -9.29
CA THR A 425 -5.38 11.17 -8.09
C THR A 425 -4.54 9.93 -8.40
N THR A 426 -3.78 9.48 -7.41
CA THR A 426 -3.08 8.21 -7.42
C THR A 426 -3.75 7.21 -6.49
N GLU A 427 -3.54 5.93 -6.78
CA GLU A 427 -4.08 4.77 -6.09
C GLU A 427 -5.58 4.56 -6.24
N LEU A 428 -5.93 3.44 -6.87
CA LEU A 428 -7.31 3.04 -7.06
C LEU A 428 -7.84 2.45 -5.77
N ASP A 429 -9.02 2.92 -5.38
CA ASP A 429 -9.72 2.52 -4.17
C ASP A 429 -11.20 2.23 -4.52
N ALA A 430 -11.72 1.09 -4.06
CA ALA A 430 -13.07 0.65 -4.38
C ALA A 430 -14.18 1.62 -3.91
N ARG A 431 -13.93 2.44 -2.88
CA ARG A 431 -14.91 3.39 -2.34
C ARG A 431 -15.24 4.49 -3.33
N TYR A 432 -14.35 4.82 -4.27
CA TYR A 432 -14.67 5.77 -5.33
C TYR A 432 -15.86 5.35 -6.19
N SER A 433 -16.20 4.05 -6.21
CA SER A 433 -17.35 3.54 -6.96
C SER A 433 -18.64 3.43 -6.13
N LEU A 434 -18.63 3.82 -4.85
CA LEU A 434 -19.83 3.75 -4.02
C LEU A 434 -20.85 4.84 -4.40
N PRO A 435 -22.16 4.53 -4.39
CA PRO A 435 -23.21 5.48 -4.75
C PRO A 435 -23.15 6.80 -3.97
N ASP A 436 -22.83 6.74 -2.67
CA ASP A 436 -22.80 7.89 -1.77
C ASP A 436 -21.78 8.97 -2.19
N PHE A 437 -20.70 8.56 -2.86
CA PHE A 437 -19.63 9.48 -3.28
C PHE A 437 -19.69 9.82 -4.77
N ASN A 438 -20.58 9.19 -5.55
CA ASN A 438 -20.65 9.34 -7.01
C ASN A 438 -20.85 10.79 -7.45
N SER A 439 -21.55 11.61 -6.65
CA SER A 439 -21.77 13.05 -6.89
C SER A 439 -20.47 13.84 -7.11
N HIS A 440 -19.37 13.43 -6.47
CA HIS A 440 -18.07 14.10 -6.56
C HIS A 440 -16.92 13.15 -6.94
N THR A 441 -17.12 11.85 -7.10
CA THR A 441 -16.05 10.94 -7.53
C THR A 441 -16.10 10.63 -9.03
N ARG A 442 -17.25 10.83 -9.69
CA ARG A 442 -17.40 10.58 -11.12
C ARG A 442 -16.46 11.41 -11.99
N ASN A 443 -15.95 10.82 -13.07
CA ASN A 443 -14.97 11.42 -13.98
C ASN A 443 -13.62 11.77 -13.29
N LEU A 444 -13.34 11.17 -12.13
CA LEU A 444 -12.01 11.23 -11.52
C LEU A 444 -11.07 10.31 -12.30
N VAL A 445 -9.95 10.83 -12.76
CA VAL A 445 -8.88 10.04 -13.39
C VAL A 445 -7.95 9.50 -12.30
N VAL A 446 -7.72 8.21 -12.27
CA VAL A 446 -6.88 7.56 -11.24
C VAL A 446 -5.77 6.79 -11.90
N ALA A 447 -4.51 7.06 -11.53
CA ALA A 447 -3.41 6.15 -11.86
C ALA A 447 -3.13 5.21 -10.70
N SER A 448 -3.00 3.91 -10.98
CA SER A 448 -2.61 2.92 -9.99
C SER A 448 -1.81 1.79 -10.64
N HIS A 449 -0.91 1.17 -9.88
CA HIS A 449 -0.15 0.02 -10.41
C HIS A 449 -1.02 -1.22 -10.62
N TYR A 450 -2.17 -1.28 -9.94
CA TYR A 450 -3.07 -2.43 -9.94
C TYR A 450 -4.52 -2.02 -10.13
N GLY A 451 -5.31 -2.89 -10.78
CA GLY A 451 -6.75 -2.87 -10.64
C GLY A 451 -7.18 -3.52 -9.32
N LEU A 452 -8.48 -3.48 -9.02
CA LEU A 452 -9.02 -4.10 -7.80
C LEU A 452 -9.13 -5.64 -7.87
N GLY A 453 -8.90 -6.24 -9.04
CA GLY A 453 -9.09 -7.68 -9.25
C GLY A 453 -7.80 -8.38 -9.65
N VAL A 454 -7.56 -9.57 -9.07
CA VAL A 454 -6.50 -10.49 -9.50
C VAL A 454 -7.16 -11.66 -10.20
N ARG A 455 -6.87 -11.85 -11.50
CA ARG A 455 -7.44 -12.95 -12.29
C ARG A 455 -6.34 -13.86 -12.87
N GLY A 456 -6.65 -15.16 -12.89
CA GLY A 456 -6.22 -16.03 -13.97
C GLY A 456 -4.74 -16.41 -14.06
N ARG A 457 -4.07 -16.82 -12.98
CA ARG A 457 -2.79 -17.54 -13.04
C ARG A 457 -2.61 -18.54 -11.89
N SER A 458 -3.22 -19.71 -12.01
CA SER A 458 -3.10 -20.73 -10.96
C SER A 458 -1.67 -21.24 -10.73
N ASN A 459 -0.83 -21.13 -11.74
CA ASN A 459 0.57 -21.51 -11.68
C ASN A 459 1.48 -20.49 -10.96
N ILE A 460 0.96 -19.31 -10.62
CA ILE A 460 1.66 -18.26 -9.86
C ILE A 460 0.92 -17.98 -8.55
N PHE A 461 -0.40 -17.79 -8.60
CA PHE A 461 -1.23 -17.38 -7.47
C PHE A 461 -1.93 -18.55 -6.77
N GLY A 462 -1.66 -19.79 -7.19
CA GLY A 462 -2.18 -20.98 -6.54
C GLY A 462 -3.58 -21.38 -6.99
N ARG A 463 -4.34 -22.08 -6.14
CA ARG A 463 -5.46 -22.91 -6.61
C ARG A 463 -6.70 -22.14 -7.08
N VAL A 464 -6.91 -20.91 -6.58
CA VAL A 464 -8.14 -20.15 -6.84
C VAL A 464 -7.92 -19.16 -7.98
N ASN A 465 -8.61 -19.39 -9.10
CA ASN A 465 -8.51 -18.54 -10.28
C ASN A 465 -9.34 -17.24 -10.20
N ASN A 466 -10.28 -17.15 -9.25
CA ASN A 466 -11.21 -16.01 -9.12
C ASN A 466 -11.16 -15.46 -7.69
N ILE A 467 -10.11 -14.70 -7.42
CA ILE A 467 -9.90 -14.04 -6.13
C ILE A 467 -10.91 -12.89 -6.02
N PRO A 468 -11.62 -12.73 -4.89
CA PRO A 468 -12.50 -11.59 -4.67
C PRO A 468 -11.75 -10.27 -4.89
N SER A 469 -12.46 -9.25 -5.36
CA SER A 469 -11.85 -7.93 -5.55
C SER A 469 -11.30 -7.40 -4.23
N PHE A 470 -10.08 -6.89 -4.28
CA PHE A 470 -9.45 -6.18 -3.17
C PHE A 470 -9.98 -4.76 -3.07
N ARG A 471 -9.72 -4.17 -1.90
CA ARG A 471 -10.10 -2.81 -1.54
C ARG A 471 -9.36 -1.77 -2.37
N ASP A 472 -8.06 -1.97 -2.57
CA ASP A 472 -7.13 -1.03 -3.18
C ASP A 472 -5.92 -1.73 -3.82
N GLY A 473 -5.07 -0.94 -4.49
CA GLY A 473 -3.86 -1.41 -5.15
C GLY A 473 -2.79 -1.97 -4.19
N TYR A 474 -2.68 -1.44 -2.98
CA TYR A 474 -1.71 -1.91 -1.97
C TYR A 474 -2.06 -3.30 -1.45
N GLN A 475 -3.34 -3.55 -1.20
CA GLN A 475 -3.83 -4.87 -0.82
C GLN A 475 -3.56 -5.90 -1.93
N THR A 476 -3.77 -5.49 -3.19
CA THR A 476 -3.46 -6.32 -4.37
C THR A 476 -1.97 -6.65 -4.45
N SER A 477 -1.12 -5.63 -4.27
CA SER A 477 0.34 -5.79 -4.25
C SER A 477 0.81 -6.72 -3.11
N ALA A 478 0.24 -6.59 -1.91
CA ALA A 478 0.55 -7.45 -0.77
C ALA A 478 0.20 -8.93 -1.05
N PHE A 479 -0.96 -9.19 -1.67
CA PHE A 479 -1.36 -10.53 -2.09
C PHE A 479 -0.37 -11.11 -3.11
N ILE A 480 0.04 -10.31 -4.10
CA ILE A 480 0.98 -10.72 -5.15
C ILE A 480 2.36 -11.00 -4.57
N GLY A 481 2.92 -10.08 -3.77
CA GLY A 481 4.22 -10.25 -3.13
C GLY A 481 4.27 -11.49 -2.25
N MET A 482 3.23 -11.71 -1.44
CA MET A 482 3.16 -12.91 -0.62
C MET A 482 3.05 -14.19 -1.47
N SER A 483 2.28 -14.16 -2.56
CA SER A 483 2.19 -15.30 -3.49
C SER A 483 3.52 -15.62 -4.14
N VAL A 484 4.27 -14.60 -4.59
CA VAL A 484 5.60 -14.77 -5.19
C VAL A 484 6.59 -15.34 -4.17
N LEU A 485 6.61 -14.82 -2.94
CA LEU A 485 7.49 -15.33 -1.88
C LEU A 485 7.20 -16.79 -1.53
N CYS A 486 5.93 -17.14 -1.33
CA CYS A 486 5.52 -18.53 -1.08
C CYS A 486 5.96 -19.46 -2.22
N HIS A 487 5.71 -19.05 -3.46
CA HIS A 487 6.04 -19.87 -4.62
C HIS A 487 7.55 -20.07 -4.75
N ALA A 488 8.32 -18.99 -4.60
CA ALA A 488 9.78 -19.06 -4.61
C ALA A 488 10.32 -19.89 -3.44
N PHE A 489 9.71 -19.83 -2.26
CA PHE A 489 10.10 -20.64 -1.10
C PHE A 489 9.88 -22.13 -1.36
N LEU A 490 8.68 -22.50 -1.83
CA LEU A 490 8.33 -23.88 -2.15
C LEU A 490 9.29 -24.48 -3.20
N GLU A 491 9.61 -23.70 -4.24
CA GLU A 491 10.49 -24.07 -5.36
C GLU A 491 11.99 -23.91 -5.06
N LYS A 492 12.38 -23.48 -3.85
CA LYS A 492 13.78 -23.22 -3.44
C LYS A 492 14.49 -22.16 -4.31
N LYS A 493 13.74 -21.18 -4.80
CA LYS A 493 14.19 -20.11 -5.71
C LYS A 493 14.49 -18.78 -5.03
N LEU A 494 14.28 -18.65 -3.72
CA LEU A 494 14.53 -17.39 -3.00
C LEU A 494 16.00 -16.94 -3.07
N LYS A 495 16.97 -17.85 -3.28
CA LYS A 495 18.38 -17.52 -3.55
C LYS A 495 18.65 -17.10 -4.99
N ASP A 496 18.00 -17.71 -5.97
CA ASP A 496 18.23 -17.46 -7.40
C ASP A 496 18.01 -15.99 -7.78
N ASP A 497 18.87 -15.42 -8.61
CA ASP A 497 18.74 -14.02 -9.03
C ASP A 497 17.43 -13.73 -9.78
N ARG A 498 16.90 -14.75 -10.47
CA ARG A 498 15.70 -14.66 -11.32
C ARG A 498 14.76 -15.81 -11.01
N PHE A 499 13.47 -15.55 -11.09
CA PHE A 499 12.45 -16.59 -11.01
C PHE A 499 11.54 -16.53 -12.22
N GLU A 500 12.04 -17.07 -13.33
CA GLU A 500 11.32 -17.07 -14.60
C GLU A 500 10.25 -18.17 -14.66
N LYS A 501 9.04 -17.79 -15.08
CA LYS A 501 7.97 -18.72 -15.47
C LYS A 501 7.60 -18.49 -16.93
N TYR A 502 7.25 -19.57 -17.62
CA TYR A 502 6.97 -19.58 -19.05
C TYR A 502 5.50 -19.95 -19.31
N TYR A 503 4.93 -19.39 -20.38
CA TYR A 503 3.59 -19.73 -20.87
C TYR A 503 3.47 -19.49 -22.36
N GLY A 504 3.38 -20.58 -23.12
CA GLY A 504 3.70 -20.53 -24.54
C GLY A 504 5.10 -19.95 -24.71
N ASP A 505 5.22 -18.95 -25.56
CA ASP A 505 6.50 -18.31 -25.91
C ASP A 505 6.84 -17.09 -25.03
N VAL A 506 6.01 -16.77 -24.02
CA VAL A 506 6.23 -15.62 -23.13
C VAL A 506 6.88 -16.09 -21.82
N SER A 507 8.03 -15.51 -21.48
CA SER A 507 8.65 -15.64 -20.16
C SER A 507 8.27 -14.47 -19.25
N GLN A 508 8.30 -14.68 -17.93
CA GLN A 508 8.10 -13.64 -16.93
C GLN A 508 8.97 -13.91 -15.71
N ASP A 509 9.79 -12.94 -15.33
CA ASP A 509 10.52 -12.97 -14.06
C ASP A 509 9.62 -12.47 -12.93
N LEU A 510 9.33 -13.36 -11.98
CA LEU A 510 8.50 -13.03 -10.81
C LEU A 510 9.22 -12.14 -9.81
N PHE A 511 10.54 -12.03 -9.87
CA PHE A 511 11.31 -11.10 -9.03
C PHE A 511 11.42 -9.69 -9.61
N ASP A 512 10.93 -9.46 -10.83
CA ASP A 512 10.95 -8.16 -11.51
C ASP A 512 9.62 -7.86 -12.23
N LEU A 513 8.50 -8.03 -11.52
CA LEU A 513 7.16 -7.82 -12.08
C LEU A 513 6.96 -6.40 -12.62
N VAL A 514 7.54 -5.42 -11.94
CA VAL A 514 7.42 -4.01 -12.30
C VAL A 514 8.53 -3.54 -13.23
N GLY A 515 9.47 -4.40 -13.66
CA GLY A 515 10.58 -4.03 -14.52
C GLY A 515 11.36 -2.84 -13.98
N ARG A 516 11.88 -2.95 -12.76
CA ARG A 516 12.85 -1.99 -12.22
C ARG A 516 14.29 -2.44 -12.50
N ARG A 517 14.53 -3.75 -12.71
CA ARG A 517 15.89 -4.28 -12.94
C ARG A 517 16.47 -3.82 -14.28
N GLN A 518 17.76 -3.46 -14.29
CA GLN A 518 18.52 -3.25 -15.53
C GLN A 518 18.96 -4.60 -16.12
N THR A 519 18.75 -4.82 -17.42
CA THR A 519 19.24 -6.03 -18.10
C THR A 519 20.62 -5.81 -18.69
N LYS A 520 21.49 -6.83 -18.68
CA LYS A 520 22.86 -6.75 -19.23
C LYS A 520 22.89 -6.50 -20.76
N ALA A 521 21.79 -6.72 -21.47
CA ALA A 521 21.67 -6.51 -22.91
C ALA A 521 21.11 -5.11 -23.20
N SER A 522 22.02 -4.15 -23.40
CA SER A 522 21.77 -2.71 -23.54
C SER A 522 21.29 -2.06 -22.24
N ALA A 523 21.65 -0.80 -22.00
CA ALA A 523 21.28 0.00 -20.83
C ALA A 523 19.76 0.25 -20.68
N SER A 524 18.91 -0.54 -21.34
CA SER A 524 17.46 -0.54 -21.20
C SER A 524 17.03 -1.35 -19.97
N ILE A 525 16.11 -0.77 -19.20
CA ILE A 525 15.39 -1.43 -18.12
C ILE A 525 14.63 -2.65 -18.68
N SER A 526 14.58 -3.75 -17.92
CA SER A 526 13.74 -4.93 -18.18
C SER A 526 12.32 -4.52 -18.58
N GLN A 527 11.74 -5.17 -19.58
CA GLN A 527 10.44 -4.76 -20.11
C GLN A 527 9.34 -4.98 -19.05
N SER A 528 9.03 -3.95 -18.28
CA SER A 528 8.08 -4.02 -17.17
C SER A 528 6.77 -4.70 -17.56
N TYR A 529 6.49 -5.81 -16.87
CA TYR A 529 5.31 -6.64 -17.10
C TYR A 529 4.07 -5.93 -16.58
N LEU A 530 4.20 -5.29 -15.43
CA LEU A 530 3.20 -4.40 -14.85
C LEU A 530 3.50 -2.96 -15.24
N GLN A 531 2.64 -2.42 -16.10
CA GLN A 531 2.57 -0.99 -16.36
C GLN A 531 1.52 -0.38 -15.44
N PRO A 532 1.75 0.85 -14.92
CA PRO A 532 0.69 1.65 -14.35
C PRO A 532 -0.55 1.67 -15.24
N LEU A 533 -1.70 1.55 -14.61
CA LEU A 533 -3.01 1.61 -15.24
C LEU A 533 -3.62 2.98 -14.95
N ALA A 534 -4.28 3.55 -15.95
CA ALA A 534 -5.15 4.70 -15.76
C ALA A 534 -6.61 4.22 -15.71
N PHE A 535 -7.39 4.82 -14.83
CA PHE A 535 -8.81 4.53 -14.65
C PHE A 535 -9.59 5.84 -14.69
N GLU A 536 -10.85 5.76 -15.10
CA GLU A 536 -11.85 6.80 -14.90
C GLU A 536 -12.96 6.25 -14.02
N ILE A 537 -13.29 6.96 -12.95
CA ILE A 537 -14.38 6.55 -12.06
C ILE A 537 -15.72 6.80 -12.76
N GLY A 538 -16.41 5.71 -13.08
CA GLY A 538 -17.75 5.73 -13.66
C GLY A 538 -18.86 5.74 -12.60
N ASN A 539 -20.10 5.48 -13.03
CA ASN A 539 -21.31 5.55 -12.19
C ASN A 539 -21.47 4.39 -11.18
N GLY A 540 -20.48 3.51 -11.07
CA GLY A 540 -20.57 2.30 -10.24
C GLY A 540 -19.37 1.35 -10.33
N ASN A 541 -18.45 1.58 -11.26
CA ASN A 541 -17.18 0.87 -11.33
C ASN A 541 -16.09 1.79 -11.93
N PRO A 542 -14.80 1.54 -11.61
CA PRO A 542 -13.70 2.16 -12.33
C PRO A 542 -13.65 1.58 -13.75
N ILE A 543 -13.43 2.44 -14.74
CA ILE A 543 -13.25 2.05 -16.13
C ILE A 543 -11.78 2.21 -16.44
N GLN A 544 -11.10 1.11 -16.78
CA GLN A 544 -9.71 1.18 -17.19
C GLN A 544 -9.59 1.91 -18.54
N LEU A 545 -8.83 3.01 -18.55
CA LEU A 545 -8.52 3.81 -19.73
C LEU A 545 -7.43 3.10 -20.54
N SER A 546 -7.57 3.10 -21.87
CA SER A 546 -6.78 2.26 -22.79
C SER A 546 -5.25 2.42 -22.61
N ALA A 547 -4.63 1.47 -21.92
CA ALA A 547 -3.31 0.99 -22.30
C ALA A 547 -3.53 -0.11 -23.34
N THR A 548 -2.90 0.03 -24.50
CA THR A 548 -2.76 -1.01 -25.55
C THR A 548 -2.77 -2.38 -24.89
N GLN A 549 -3.58 -3.33 -25.39
CA GLN A 549 -3.50 -4.72 -24.96
C GLN A 549 -2.04 -5.14 -25.11
N SER A 550 -1.29 -5.10 -24.01
CA SER A 550 0.07 -5.61 -24.04
C SER A 550 -0.16 -7.12 -24.13
N PRO A 551 0.44 -7.82 -25.10
CA PRO A 551 0.42 -9.28 -25.14
C PRO A 551 1.29 -9.74 -23.97
N LYS A 552 0.79 -9.61 -22.75
CA LYS A 552 1.55 -9.86 -21.54
C LYS A 552 0.74 -10.70 -20.58
N TYR A 553 1.42 -11.76 -20.21
CA TYR A 553 1.01 -12.96 -19.55
C TYR A 553 0.25 -12.77 -18.23
N LEU A 554 0.19 -11.59 -17.59
CA LEU A 554 -0.49 -11.43 -16.29
C LEU A 554 -1.74 -10.50 -16.39
N PRO A 555 -2.99 -11.01 -16.43
CA PRO A 555 -4.18 -10.17 -16.49
C PRO A 555 -4.57 -9.67 -15.09
N LEU A 556 -3.74 -8.81 -14.50
CA LEU A 556 -4.08 -8.05 -13.29
C LEU A 556 -4.95 -6.82 -13.56
N ARG A 557 -5.71 -6.88 -14.66
CA ARG A 557 -6.56 -5.81 -15.17
C ARG A 557 -7.96 -6.01 -14.64
N GLN A 558 -8.67 -4.91 -14.40
CA GLN A 558 -10.10 -5.02 -14.15
C GLN A 558 -10.78 -5.61 -15.40
N PRO A 559 -11.68 -6.58 -15.24
CA PRO A 559 -12.50 -7.01 -16.37
C PRO A 559 -13.33 -5.84 -16.88
N ALA A 560 -13.78 -5.93 -18.14
CA ALA A 560 -14.87 -5.08 -18.59
C ALA A 560 -16.01 -5.18 -17.56
N GLY A 561 -16.47 -4.04 -17.06
CA GLY A 561 -17.52 -3.99 -16.05
C GLY A 561 -18.68 -4.86 -16.48
N VAL A 562 -19.05 -5.85 -15.66
CA VAL A 562 -20.29 -6.58 -15.88
C VAL A 562 -21.38 -5.56 -15.61
N LYS A 563 -22.10 -5.15 -16.66
CA LYS A 563 -23.25 -4.26 -16.52
C LYS A 563 -24.19 -4.90 -15.51
N SER A 564 -24.50 -4.17 -14.45
CA SER A 564 -25.44 -4.67 -13.44
C SER A 564 -26.77 -4.99 -14.13
N ILE A 565 -27.47 -6.05 -13.71
CA ILE A 565 -28.81 -6.36 -14.23
C ILE A 565 -29.74 -5.14 -14.09
N HIS A 566 -29.51 -4.32 -13.06
CA HIS A 566 -30.24 -3.08 -12.80
C HIS A 566 -29.99 -1.97 -13.84
N GLU A 567 -28.88 -2.03 -14.57
CA GLU A 567 -28.56 -1.09 -15.65
C GLU A 567 -29.19 -1.51 -16.99
N HIS A 568 -29.54 -2.79 -17.15
CA HIS A 568 -30.26 -3.31 -18.32
C HIS A 568 -31.79 -3.26 -18.12
N ARG A 569 -32.34 -2.03 -18.05
CA ARG A 569 -33.79 -1.77 -18.06
C ARG A 569 -34.62 -2.62 -19.05
N PRO A 570 -34.20 -2.83 -20.32
CA PRO A 570 -34.97 -3.67 -21.24
C PRO A 570 -34.95 -5.17 -20.89
N LEU A 571 -33.89 -5.67 -20.24
CA LEU A 571 -33.80 -7.07 -19.80
C LEU A 571 -34.75 -7.31 -18.60
N ILE A 572 -34.79 -6.39 -17.65
CA ILE A 572 -35.74 -6.44 -16.53
C ILE A 572 -37.17 -6.41 -17.07
N TRP A 573 -37.46 -5.52 -18.03
CA TRP A 573 -38.78 -5.46 -18.66
C TRP A 573 -39.15 -6.75 -19.41
N THR A 574 -38.21 -7.38 -20.11
CA THR A 574 -38.46 -8.66 -20.78
C THR A 574 -38.69 -9.80 -19.79
N ILE A 575 -37.96 -9.84 -18.67
CA ILE A 575 -38.19 -10.82 -17.60
C ILE A 575 -39.58 -10.62 -16.98
N VAL A 576 -39.98 -9.38 -16.69
CA VAL A 576 -41.30 -9.07 -16.14
C VAL A 576 -42.42 -9.44 -17.13
N VAL A 577 -42.27 -9.10 -18.41
CA VAL A 577 -43.26 -9.47 -19.46
C VAL A 577 -43.34 -10.97 -19.65
N ALA A 578 -42.20 -11.68 -19.64
CA ALA A 578 -42.18 -13.14 -19.72
C ALA A 578 -42.88 -13.78 -18.52
N MET A 579 -42.65 -13.27 -17.30
CA MET A 579 -43.33 -13.73 -16.09
C MET A 579 -44.85 -13.49 -16.14
N ILE A 580 -45.27 -12.32 -16.63
CA ILE A 580 -46.70 -12.01 -16.86
C ILE A 580 -47.29 -12.95 -17.92
N GLY A 581 -46.58 -13.19 -19.02
CA GLY A 581 -47.00 -14.10 -20.08
C GLY A 581 -47.14 -15.55 -19.59
N ILE A 582 -46.18 -16.03 -18.80
CA ILE A 582 -46.24 -17.34 -18.14
C ILE A 582 -47.46 -17.41 -17.21
N PHE A 583 -47.67 -16.38 -16.38
CA PHE A 583 -48.81 -16.33 -15.48
C PHE A 583 -50.16 -16.36 -16.23
N LEU A 584 -50.29 -15.60 -17.33
CA LEU A 584 -51.48 -15.60 -18.18
C LEU A 584 -51.71 -16.94 -18.89
N ALA A 585 -50.64 -17.57 -19.41
CA ALA A 585 -50.72 -18.88 -20.04
C ALA A 585 -51.18 -19.95 -19.05
N PHE A 586 -50.65 -19.95 -17.82
CA PHE A 586 -51.09 -20.87 -16.78
C PHE A 586 -52.51 -20.58 -16.30
N ASN A 587 -52.94 -19.32 -16.24
CA ASN A 587 -54.34 -18.98 -15.95
C ASN A 587 -55.31 -19.47 -17.02
N PHE A 588 -54.93 -19.39 -18.29
CA PHE A 588 -55.71 -19.92 -19.41
C PHE A 588 -55.76 -21.45 -19.38
N LEU A 589 -54.60 -22.10 -19.22
CA LEU A 589 -54.49 -23.58 -19.18
C LEU A 589 -55.16 -24.20 -17.95
N ALA A 590 -55.27 -23.48 -16.84
CA ALA A 590 -55.97 -23.93 -15.63
C ALA A 590 -57.47 -24.18 -15.84
N ALA A 591 -58.09 -23.61 -16.88
CA ALA A 591 -59.47 -23.92 -17.25
C ALA A 591 -59.62 -25.30 -17.93
N PHE A 592 -58.51 -25.89 -18.38
CA PHE A 592 -58.50 -27.11 -19.19
C PHE A 592 -57.69 -28.26 -18.55
N SER A 593 -57.04 -28.04 -17.41
CA SER A 593 -56.23 -29.05 -16.71
C SER A 593 -56.19 -28.82 -15.19
N THR A 594 -56.48 -29.88 -14.45
CA THR A 594 -56.36 -29.95 -12.98
C THR A 594 -54.91 -29.85 -12.50
N ASP A 595 -53.93 -30.28 -13.30
CA ASP A 595 -52.51 -30.11 -12.96
C ASP A 595 -52.08 -28.63 -13.09
N ALA A 596 -52.61 -27.93 -14.10
CA ALA A 596 -52.36 -26.50 -14.28
C ALA A 596 -53.03 -25.66 -13.17
N SER A 597 -54.22 -26.05 -12.69
CA SER A 597 -54.86 -25.38 -11.54
C SER A 597 -54.09 -25.59 -10.24
N ASN A 598 -53.62 -26.82 -9.99
CA ASN A 598 -52.80 -27.14 -8.81
C ASN A 598 -51.47 -26.36 -8.80
N PHE A 599 -50.84 -26.20 -9.98
CA PHE A 599 -49.61 -25.41 -10.11
C PHE A 599 -49.85 -23.91 -9.91
N ARG A 600 -50.95 -23.36 -10.46
CA ARG A 600 -51.36 -21.96 -10.25
C ARG A 600 -51.57 -21.65 -8.77
N ASP A 601 -52.23 -22.54 -8.05
CA ASP A 601 -52.53 -22.33 -6.63
C ASP A 601 -51.26 -22.41 -5.76
N ARG A 602 -50.30 -23.26 -6.14
CA ARG A 602 -48.95 -23.28 -5.52
C ARG A 602 -48.15 -22.00 -5.78
N LEU A 603 -48.20 -21.47 -7.00
CA LEU A 603 -47.55 -20.18 -7.33
C LEU A 603 -48.16 -19.02 -6.56
N ARG A 604 -49.49 -18.98 -6.45
CA ARG A 604 -50.19 -17.94 -5.68
C ARG A 604 -49.79 -17.99 -4.21
N ASN A 605 -49.79 -19.17 -3.61
CA ASN A 605 -49.42 -19.36 -2.20
C ASN A 605 -47.92 -19.06 -1.94
N GLY A 606 -47.04 -19.41 -2.88
CA GLY A 606 -45.62 -19.03 -2.81
C GLY A 606 -45.39 -17.53 -2.89
N TYR A 607 -46.16 -16.82 -3.72
CA TYR A 607 -46.09 -15.36 -3.83
C TYR A 607 -46.55 -14.67 -2.54
N THR A 608 -47.64 -15.15 -1.91
CA THR A 608 -48.11 -14.63 -0.62
C THR A 608 -47.08 -14.84 0.48
N ALA A 609 -46.46 -16.03 0.54
CA ALA A 609 -45.42 -16.33 1.54
C ALA A 609 -44.17 -15.46 1.35
N THR A 610 -43.79 -15.15 0.12
CA THR A 610 -42.62 -14.29 -0.18
C THR A 610 -42.91 -12.81 0.11
N TYR A 611 -44.15 -12.37 -0.11
CA TYR A 611 -44.60 -11.02 0.20
C TYR A 611 -44.71 -10.75 1.71
N GLU A 612 -45.20 -11.72 2.48
CA GLU A 612 -45.21 -11.66 3.95
C GLU A 612 -43.78 -11.66 4.55
N LEU A 613 -42.82 -12.29 3.88
CA LEU A 613 -41.41 -12.30 4.27
C LEU A 613 -40.67 -11.00 3.93
N PHE A 614 -41.20 -10.19 3.00
CA PHE A 614 -40.65 -8.87 2.63
C PHE A 614 -41.28 -7.72 3.45
N GLN A 615 -42.43 -7.95 4.09
CA GLN A 615 -43.06 -6.99 5.01
C GLN A 615 -42.62 -7.17 6.48
N LYS A 616 -42.06 -8.32 6.84
CA LYS A 616 -41.33 -8.53 8.10
C LYS A 616 -39.87 -8.15 7.93
#